data_AF-A0A351F8N8-F1
#
_entry.id   AF-A0A351F8N8-F1
#
_cell.length_a   1.000
_cell.length_b   1.000
_cell.length_c   1.000
_cell.angle_alpha   90.00
_cell.angle_beta   90.00
_cell.angle_gamma   90.00
#
_symmetry.space_group_name_H-M   'P 1'
#
loop_
_entity.id
_entity.type
_entity.pdbx_description
1 polymer ?
#
loop_
_entity_poly.entity_id
_entity_poly.type
_entity_poly.pdbx_seq_one_letter_code
_entity_poly.pdbx_strand_id
1 'polypeptide(L)'
;MPVYKIAGLNVGYEPRYDLLRLRSEKYLCDEKAEFKIGISDDMMEQQINYYKDIMEGANLEYLWVGTAFNLKLLEYNGMYLHSSTVVVDGKAYSFSAPCRTGKSTHTSLWLKMLGDRAYIINDDKAAFRKIDGKFYVFGTPFSGKNDINVNTFVELGGICFVEQSETNSIERLSNDEALSLLISQTVRPSNPDRMILLCDFLDDLLKNVPIYKLKCNISLEAAELSYKTMSRRLL
;
A
#
# COMPACT_ATOMS: atom_id res chain seq x y z
N MET A 1 -3.25 0.73 26.07
CA MET A 1 -2.62 0.53 24.76
C MET A 1 -3.25 -0.65 24.05
N PRO A 2 -4.22 -0.39 23.16
CA PRO A 2 -4.79 -1.39 22.28
C PRO A 2 -3.71 -1.96 21.34
N VAL A 3 -3.98 -3.15 20.83
CA VAL A 3 -3.10 -3.87 19.89
C VAL A 3 -3.89 -4.16 18.61
N TYR A 4 -3.25 -3.92 17.48
CA TYR A 4 -3.84 -4.05 16.16
C TYR A 4 -3.02 -5.02 15.31
N LYS A 5 -3.65 -6.03 14.74
CA LYS A 5 -3.04 -7.01 13.84
C LYS A 5 -2.94 -6.42 12.43
N ILE A 6 -1.84 -5.74 12.10
CA ILE A 6 -1.63 -5.05 10.83
C ILE A 6 -0.51 -5.74 10.05
N ALA A 7 -0.76 -6.06 8.78
CA ALA A 7 0.18 -6.78 7.93
C ALA A 7 0.70 -8.09 8.54
N GLY A 8 -0.11 -8.78 9.34
CA GLY A 8 0.30 -10.00 10.05
C GLY A 8 1.23 -9.76 11.24
N LEU A 9 1.30 -8.53 11.75
CA LEU A 9 2.08 -8.15 12.94
C LEU A 9 1.15 -7.56 14.01
N ASN A 10 1.42 -7.83 15.28
CA ASN A 10 0.69 -7.27 16.42
C ASN A 10 1.31 -5.94 16.85
N VAL A 11 0.65 -4.83 16.53
CA VAL A 11 1.17 -3.47 16.72
C VAL A 11 0.43 -2.77 17.86
N GLY A 12 1.15 -2.35 18.89
CA GLY A 12 0.57 -1.51 19.95
C GLY A 12 0.66 -0.02 19.62
N TYR A 13 -0.44 0.71 19.65
CA TYR A 13 -0.45 2.18 19.66
C TYR A 13 -1.75 2.69 20.29
N GLU A 14 -1.78 3.94 20.74
CA GLU A 14 -2.95 4.56 21.37
C GLU A 14 -3.41 5.74 20.49
N PRO A 15 -4.50 5.59 19.71
CA PRO A 15 -5.05 6.70 18.93
C PRO A 15 -5.55 7.84 19.82
N ARG A 16 -5.12 9.07 19.55
CA ARG A 16 -5.62 10.29 20.21
C ARG A 16 -6.87 10.84 19.53
N TYR A 17 -7.01 10.64 18.23
CA TYR A 17 -8.14 11.13 17.44
C TYR A 17 -9.01 9.99 16.90
N ASP A 18 -10.29 10.30 16.70
CA ASP A 18 -11.27 9.36 16.16
C ASP A 18 -10.90 8.83 14.78
N LEU A 19 -10.21 9.63 13.94
CA LEU A 19 -9.80 9.20 12.62
C LEU A 19 -8.97 7.91 12.70
N LEU A 20 -7.84 7.92 13.41
CA LEU A 20 -6.99 6.73 13.50
C LEU A 20 -7.70 5.60 14.26
N ARG A 21 -8.46 5.94 15.32
CA ARG A 21 -9.22 4.97 16.12
C ARG A 21 -10.19 4.16 15.24
N LEU A 22 -11.12 4.84 14.58
CA LEU A 22 -12.16 4.23 13.75
C LEU A 22 -11.56 3.40 12.60
N ARG A 23 -10.51 3.91 11.94
CA ARG A 23 -9.84 3.20 10.84
C ARG A 23 -9.16 1.91 11.31
N SER A 24 -8.74 1.86 12.57
CA SER A 24 -8.02 0.73 13.16
C SER A 24 -8.94 -0.31 13.81
N GLU A 25 -10.23 -0.03 14.03
CA GLU A 25 -11.16 -0.93 14.74
C GLU A 25 -11.20 -2.34 14.14
N LYS A 26 -11.26 -2.44 12.81
CA LYS A 26 -11.24 -3.73 12.07
C LYS A 26 -9.92 -4.52 12.18
N TYR A 27 -8.89 -3.93 12.79
CA TYR A 27 -7.59 -4.55 13.03
C TYR A 27 -7.36 -4.89 14.50
N LEU A 28 -8.25 -4.52 15.43
CA LEU A 28 -8.07 -4.75 16.86
C LEU A 28 -7.91 -6.26 17.18
N CYS A 29 -6.99 -6.61 18.07
CA CYS A 29 -6.81 -7.97 18.56
C CYS A 29 -6.39 -7.99 20.04
N ASP A 30 -6.55 -9.14 20.69
CA ASP A 30 -6.21 -9.36 22.10
C ASP A 30 -4.80 -9.94 22.31
N GLU A 31 -3.96 -9.90 21.27
CA GLU A 31 -2.61 -10.45 21.28
C GLU A 31 -1.59 -9.51 21.92
N LYS A 32 -0.43 -10.05 22.31
CA LYS A 32 0.68 -9.22 22.77
C LYS A 32 1.31 -8.47 21.59
N ALA A 33 1.58 -7.19 21.80
CA ALA A 33 2.29 -6.36 20.83
C ALA A 33 3.72 -6.86 20.61
N GLU A 34 4.08 -7.10 19.35
CA GLU A 34 5.46 -7.37 18.92
C GLU A 34 6.31 -6.11 18.97
N PHE A 35 5.69 -4.96 18.69
CA PHE A 35 6.29 -3.65 18.88
C PHE A 35 5.22 -2.59 19.12
N LYS A 36 5.67 -1.45 19.64
CA LYS A 36 4.81 -0.31 19.96
C LYS A 36 5.21 0.89 19.11
N ILE A 37 4.22 1.61 18.62
CA ILE A 37 4.38 2.92 17.99
C ILE A 37 3.82 3.94 18.97
N GLY A 38 4.65 4.91 19.32
CA GLY A 38 4.27 5.98 20.23
C GLY A 38 5.21 7.16 20.07
N ILE A 39 4.69 8.33 20.43
CA ILE A 39 5.41 9.58 20.53
C ILE A 39 5.06 10.18 21.89
N SER A 40 5.99 10.91 22.51
CA SER A 40 5.65 11.64 23.74
C SER A 40 4.60 12.71 23.46
N ASP A 41 3.81 13.06 24.47
CA ASP A 41 2.79 14.11 24.35
C ASP A 41 3.40 15.43 23.89
N ASP A 42 4.52 15.85 24.52
CA ASP A 42 5.25 17.06 24.17
C ASP A 42 5.68 17.11 22.71
N MET A 43 6.25 16.02 22.18
CA MET A 43 6.74 15.99 20.80
C MET A 43 5.56 16.03 19.82
N MET A 44 4.45 15.38 20.14
CA MET A 44 3.24 15.45 19.30
C MET A 44 2.64 16.87 19.30
N GLU A 45 2.56 17.53 20.45
CA GLU A 45 2.07 18.92 20.54
C GLU A 45 2.94 19.87 19.73
N GLN A 46 4.26 19.72 19.79
CA GLN A 46 5.20 20.47 18.97
C GLN A 46 4.94 20.26 17.47
N GLN A 47 4.74 19.00 17.04
CA GLN A 47 4.44 18.68 15.63
C GLN A 47 3.08 19.24 15.19
N ILE A 48 2.05 19.10 16.02
CA ILE A 48 0.71 19.66 15.74
C ILE A 48 0.81 21.17 15.59
N ASN A 49 1.48 21.87 16.51
CA ASN A 49 1.61 23.32 16.44
C ASN A 49 2.46 23.77 15.23
N TYR A 50 3.48 23.00 14.85
CA TYR A 50 4.30 23.28 13.68
C TYR A 50 3.53 23.11 12.37
N TYR A 51 2.66 22.11 12.26
CA TYR A 51 1.89 21.79 11.05
C TYR A 51 0.45 22.32 11.05
N LYS A 52 0.01 23.06 12.08
CA LYS A 52 -1.39 23.45 12.28
C LYS A 52 -2.03 24.20 11.11
N ASP A 53 -1.24 24.99 10.39
CA ASP A 53 -1.72 25.79 9.25
C ASP A 53 -1.78 24.97 7.95
N ILE A 54 -1.25 23.74 7.96
CA ILE A 54 -1.13 22.84 6.81
C ILE A 54 -2.06 21.63 6.96
N MET A 55 -2.17 21.08 8.16
CA MET A 55 -2.86 19.81 8.40
C MET A 55 -3.47 19.75 9.81
N GLU A 56 -4.71 19.29 9.89
CA GLU A 56 -5.38 19.01 11.16
C GLU A 56 -4.67 17.91 11.97
N GLY A 57 -4.70 18.00 13.30
CA GLY A 57 -4.02 17.07 14.20
C GLY A 57 -4.39 15.60 13.96
N ALA A 58 -5.66 15.30 13.64
CA ALA A 58 -6.11 13.95 13.33
C ALA A 58 -5.44 13.36 12.06
N ASN A 59 -5.32 14.18 11.01
CA ASN A 59 -4.63 13.77 9.77
C ASN A 59 -3.12 13.63 9.99
N LEU A 60 -2.55 14.50 10.83
CA LEU A 60 -1.14 14.43 11.21
C LEU A 60 -0.86 13.13 11.97
N GLU A 61 -1.60 12.82 13.03
CA GLU A 61 -1.48 11.56 13.76
C GLU A 61 -1.56 10.35 12.82
N TYR A 62 -2.59 10.32 11.96
CA TYR A 62 -2.80 9.24 11.02
C TYR A 62 -1.62 9.03 10.07
N LEU A 63 -1.08 10.13 9.52
CA LEU A 63 0.10 10.10 8.65
C LEU A 63 1.34 9.62 9.39
N TRP A 64 1.56 10.10 10.61
CA TRP A 64 2.73 9.78 11.42
C TRP A 64 2.75 8.32 11.84
N VAL A 65 1.67 7.80 12.42
CA VAL A 65 1.59 6.40 12.84
C VAL A 65 1.75 5.48 11.63
N GLY A 66 1.14 5.81 10.49
CA GLY A 66 1.32 5.04 9.25
C GLY A 66 2.77 5.06 8.74
N THR A 67 3.45 6.20 8.84
CA THR A 67 4.86 6.34 8.44
C THR A 67 5.79 5.56 9.39
N ALA A 68 5.56 5.68 10.70
CA ALA A 68 6.32 4.96 11.72
C ALA A 68 6.16 3.45 11.56
N PHE A 69 4.93 2.97 11.31
CA PHE A 69 4.68 1.57 11.02
C PHE A 69 5.44 1.12 9.77
N ASN A 70 5.36 1.87 8.66
CA ASN A 70 6.09 1.52 7.44
C ASN A 70 7.60 1.37 7.66
N LEU A 71 8.20 2.32 8.39
CA LEU A 71 9.63 2.28 8.68
C LEU A 71 10.01 1.07 9.56
N LYS A 72 9.11 0.63 10.44
CA LYS A 72 9.30 -0.57 11.25
C LYS A 72 9.05 -1.85 10.45
N LEU A 73 8.10 -1.83 9.51
CA LEU A 73 7.77 -2.95 8.62
C LEU A 73 8.96 -3.42 7.77
N LEU A 74 9.91 -2.52 7.45
CA LEU A 74 11.16 -2.86 6.77
C LEU A 74 11.96 -3.94 7.50
N GLU A 75 11.95 -3.92 8.84
CA GLU A 75 12.61 -4.94 9.68
C GLU A 75 11.90 -6.31 9.62
N TYR A 76 10.69 -6.36 9.04
CA TYR A 76 9.85 -7.54 8.87
C TYR A 76 9.67 -7.92 7.40
N ASN A 77 10.66 -7.59 6.57
CA ASN A 77 10.67 -7.81 5.12
C ASN A 77 9.41 -7.26 4.45
N GLY A 78 9.10 -5.98 4.68
CA GLY A 78 7.95 -5.36 4.04
C GLY A 78 8.01 -3.87 3.93
N MET A 79 7.14 -3.32 3.09
CA MET A 79 7.00 -1.89 2.86
C MET A 79 5.55 -1.55 2.48
N TYR A 80 5.23 -0.27 2.54
CA TYR A 80 4.06 0.29 1.90
C TYR A 80 4.35 0.65 0.46
N LEU A 81 3.34 0.48 -0.38
CA LEU A 81 3.31 1.08 -1.71
C LEU A 81 2.08 1.95 -1.82
N HIS A 82 2.27 3.19 -2.26
CA HIS A 82 1.19 4.10 -2.58
C HIS A 82 0.40 3.57 -3.78
N SER A 83 -0.69 2.86 -3.52
CA SER A 83 -1.38 2.06 -4.51
C SER A 83 -2.87 1.85 -4.18
N SER A 84 -3.65 1.62 -5.22
CA SER A 84 -4.98 1.02 -5.11
C SER A 84 -4.86 -0.44 -5.51
N THR A 85 -5.17 -1.36 -4.62
CA THR A 85 -4.96 -2.80 -4.85
C THR A 85 -6.28 -3.54 -4.93
N VAL A 86 -6.51 -4.19 -6.06
CA VAL A 86 -7.67 -5.05 -6.30
C VAL A 86 -7.27 -6.51 -6.16
N VAL A 87 -8.11 -7.30 -5.52
CA VAL A 87 -7.97 -8.75 -5.43
C VAL A 87 -8.93 -9.38 -6.41
N VAL A 88 -8.44 -10.32 -7.23
CA VAL A 88 -9.25 -11.08 -8.18
C VAL A 88 -8.81 -12.53 -8.11
N ASP A 89 -9.76 -13.45 -7.95
CA ASP A 89 -9.53 -14.90 -7.93
C ASP A 89 -8.36 -15.34 -7.01
N GLY A 90 -8.24 -14.71 -5.83
CA GLY A 90 -7.23 -15.04 -4.82
C GLY A 90 -5.84 -14.45 -5.03
N LYS A 91 -5.66 -13.52 -5.99
CA LYS A 91 -4.41 -12.78 -6.21
C LYS A 91 -4.62 -11.27 -6.12
N ALA A 92 -3.65 -10.54 -5.57
CA ALA A 92 -3.64 -9.08 -5.55
C ALA A 92 -2.96 -8.48 -6.78
N TYR A 93 -3.53 -7.42 -7.33
CA TYR A 93 -2.98 -6.61 -8.40
C TYR A 93 -2.96 -5.15 -7.95
N SER A 94 -1.77 -4.58 -7.82
CA SER A 94 -1.59 -3.25 -7.25
C SER A 94 -1.34 -2.21 -8.32
N PHE A 95 -2.19 -1.19 -8.38
CA PHE A 95 -2.05 -0.06 -9.28
C PHE A 95 -1.44 1.12 -8.56
N SER A 96 -0.25 1.54 -8.99
CA SER A 96 0.49 2.67 -8.42
C SER A 96 0.67 3.77 -9.46
N ALA A 97 0.77 5.01 -8.99
CA ALA A 97 0.93 6.22 -9.79
C ALA A 97 1.01 7.43 -8.84
N PRO A 98 1.54 8.58 -9.28
CA PRO A 98 1.40 9.83 -8.55
C PRO A 98 -0.04 10.10 -8.10
N CYS A 99 -0.18 10.94 -7.06
CA CYS A 99 -1.50 11.36 -6.59
C CYS A 99 -2.33 11.94 -7.74
N ARG A 100 -3.62 11.59 -7.79
CA ARG A 100 -4.60 12.07 -8.79
C ARG A 100 -4.40 11.61 -10.23
N THR A 101 -3.47 10.69 -10.52
CA THR A 101 -3.32 10.13 -11.88
C THR A 101 -4.43 9.16 -12.28
N GLY A 102 -5.11 8.50 -11.33
CA GLY A 102 -6.28 7.64 -11.62
C GLY A 102 -6.23 6.20 -11.09
N LYS A 103 -5.38 5.89 -10.10
CA LYS A 103 -5.29 4.54 -9.48
C LYS A 103 -6.66 3.98 -9.07
N SER A 104 -7.39 4.71 -8.23
CA SER A 104 -8.70 4.30 -7.70
C SER A 104 -9.78 4.30 -8.78
N THR A 105 -9.65 5.16 -9.80
CA THR A 105 -10.49 5.12 -11.00
C THR A 105 -10.31 3.80 -11.74
N HIS A 106 -9.06 3.37 -11.93
CA HIS A 106 -8.74 2.13 -12.64
C HIS A 106 -9.18 0.87 -11.89
N THR A 107 -8.97 0.81 -10.57
CA THR A 107 -9.48 -0.31 -9.75
C THR A 107 -11.00 -0.35 -9.73
N SER A 108 -11.68 0.81 -9.77
CA SER A 108 -13.14 0.86 -9.91
C SER A 108 -13.63 0.28 -11.24
N LEU A 109 -12.87 0.46 -12.33
CA LEU A 109 -13.16 -0.19 -13.62
C LEU A 109 -12.99 -1.71 -13.54
N TRP A 110 -11.98 -2.21 -12.81
CA TRP A 110 -11.84 -3.64 -12.52
C TRP A 110 -13.05 -4.19 -11.75
N LEU A 111 -13.52 -3.50 -10.70
CA LEU A 111 -14.72 -3.92 -9.96
C LEU A 111 -15.96 -3.94 -10.86
N LYS A 112 -16.15 -2.92 -11.69
CA LYS A 112 -17.28 -2.84 -12.63
C LYS A 112 -17.24 -3.99 -13.66
N MET A 113 -16.05 -4.34 -14.14
CA MET A 113 -15.86 -5.40 -15.14
C MET A 113 -16.02 -6.80 -14.55
N LEU A 114 -15.51 -7.05 -13.34
CA LEU A 114 -15.38 -8.38 -12.75
C LEU A 114 -16.48 -8.72 -11.74
N GLY A 115 -17.24 -7.73 -11.28
CA GLY A 115 -18.31 -7.91 -10.30
C GLY A 115 -17.79 -8.54 -9.00
N ASP A 116 -18.55 -9.49 -8.46
CA ASP A 116 -18.29 -10.15 -7.18
C ASP A 116 -16.97 -10.95 -7.12
N ARG A 117 -16.30 -11.15 -8.26
CA ARG A 117 -14.98 -11.79 -8.31
C ARG A 117 -13.86 -10.88 -7.81
N ALA A 118 -14.14 -9.57 -7.68
CA ALA A 118 -13.14 -8.58 -7.35
C ALA A 118 -13.53 -7.71 -6.15
N TYR A 119 -12.54 -7.36 -5.32
CA TYR A 119 -12.71 -6.37 -4.26
C TYR A 119 -11.40 -5.61 -4.04
N ILE A 120 -11.48 -4.41 -3.46
CA ILE A 120 -10.29 -3.61 -3.12
C ILE A 120 -9.82 -3.99 -1.72
N ILE A 121 -8.60 -4.50 -1.61
CA ILE A 121 -7.99 -4.85 -0.30
C ILE A 121 -7.44 -3.62 0.42
N ASN A 122 -6.96 -2.62 -0.33
CA ASN A 122 -6.51 -1.34 0.20
C ASN A 122 -6.44 -0.27 -0.90
N ASP A 123 -6.88 0.94 -0.59
CA ASP A 123 -6.80 2.12 -1.46
C ASP A 123 -6.02 3.25 -0.77
N ASP A 124 -4.68 3.17 -0.76
CA ASP A 124 -3.68 4.24 -0.51
C ASP A 124 -2.36 3.59 -0.09
N LYS A 125 -2.25 3.03 1.12
CA LYS A 125 -1.01 2.43 1.66
C LYS A 125 -1.20 0.94 1.95
N ALA A 126 -1.25 0.14 0.88
CA ALA A 126 -1.22 -1.31 0.98
C ALA A 126 0.14 -1.77 1.52
N ALA A 127 0.16 -2.76 2.41
CA ALA A 127 1.41 -3.33 2.92
C ALA A 127 1.82 -4.53 2.08
N PHE A 128 3.09 -4.57 1.69
CA PHE A 128 3.72 -5.65 0.97
C PHE A 128 4.67 -6.32 1.94
N ARG A 129 4.61 -7.65 2.05
CA ARG A 129 5.59 -8.42 2.83
C ARG A 129 6.06 -9.63 2.06
N LYS A 130 7.33 -9.99 2.27
CA LYS A 130 7.87 -11.27 1.89
C LYS A 130 7.76 -12.23 3.08
N ILE A 131 7.04 -13.33 2.89
CA ILE A 131 6.84 -14.38 3.90
C ILE A 131 7.10 -15.72 3.22
N ASP A 132 8.01 -16.53 3.78
CA ASP A 132 8.38 -17.85 3.26
C ASP A 132 8.70 -17.85 1.75
N GLY A 133 9.44 -16.83 1.30
CA GLY A 133 9.87 -16.69 -0.10
C GLY A 133 8.83 -16.11 -1.06
N LYS A 134 7.61 -15.81 -0.61
CA LYS A 134 6.53 -15.26 -1.44
C LYS A 134 6.12 -13.87 -1.01
N PHE A 135 5.64 -13.09 -1.98
CA PHE A 135 5.14 -11.73 -1.74
C PHE A 135 3.63 -11.73 -1.52
N TYR A 136 3.20 -11.04 -0.47
CA TYR A 136 1.81 -10.88 -0.09
C TYR A 136 1.47 -9.40 0.05
N VAL A 137 0.22 -9.06 -0.30
CA VAL A 137 -0.37 -7.76 -0.04
C VAL A 137 -1.39 -7.87 1.07
N PHE A 138 -1.34 -6.92 2.01
CA PHE A 138 -2.24 -6.82 3.15
C PHE A 138 -3.06 -5.54 3.06
N GLY A 139 -4.31 -5.63 3.52
CA GLY A 139 -5.04 -4.44 3.93
C GLY A 139 -4.40 -3.82 5.16
N THR A 140 -4.48 -2.49 5.23
CA THR A 140 -4.01 -1.68 6.36
C THR A 140 -5.09 -0.67 6.75
N PRO A 141 -5.07 -0.16 8.00
CA PRO A 141 -5.94 0.96 8.38
C PRO A 141 -5.55 2.27 7.65
N PHE A 142 -4.44 2.28 6.90
CA PHE A 142 -3.89 3.45 6.23
C PHE A 142 -4.35 3.55 4.76
N SER A 143 -5.66 3.53 4.52
CA SER A 143 -6.28 3.52 3.19
C SER A 143 -6.84 4.88 2.75
N GLY A 144 -6.11 5.96 3.03
CA GLY A 144 -6.44 7.30 2.55
C GLY A 144 -7.85 7.80 2.94
N LYS A 145 -8.45 8.60 2.05
CA LYS A 145 -9.67 9.35 2.35
C LYS A 145 -10.91 8.48 2.56
N ASN A 146 -11.10 7.45 1.74
CA ASN A 146 -12.40 6.76 1.61
C ASN A 146 -12.57 5.49 2.48
N ASP A 147 -11.59 5.15 3.32
CA ASP A 147 -11.57 3.94 4.18
C ASP A 147 -11.75 2.60 3.46
N ILE A 148 -11.33 2.52 2.21
CA ILE A 148 -11.48 1.29 1.44
C ILE A 148 -10.31 0.36 1.77
N ASN A 149 -10.53 -0.56 2.71
CA ASN A 149 -9.62 -1.64 3.02
C ASN A 149 -10.32 -2.81 3.73
N VAL A 150 -9.70 -3.99 3.62
CA VAL A 150 -10.15 -5.22 4.27
C VAL A 150 -8.97 -5.85 5.03
N ASN A 151 -9.17 -6.20 6.30
CA ASN A 151 -8.15 -6.87 7.10
C ASN A 151 -7.97 -8.33 6.67
N THR A 152 -7.28 -8.52 5.55
CA THR A 152 -6.93 -9.80 4.97
C THR A 152 -5.60 -9.66 4.22
N PHE A 153 -5.11 -10.77 3.67
CA PHE A 153 -3.93 -10.79 2.81
C PHE A 153 -4.04 -11.85 1.74
N VAL A 154 -3.44 -11.56 0.59
CA VAL A 154 -3.39 -12.49 -0.55
C VAL A 154 -2.04 -12.38 -1.25
N GLU A 155 -1.66 -13.42 -1.96
CA GLU A 155 -0.39 -13.43 -2.70
C GLU A 155 -0.43 -12.39 -3.83
N LEU A 156 0.67 -11.66 -4.01
CA LEU A 156 0.82 -10.64 -5.03
C LEU A 156 0.95 -11.29 -6.42
N GLY A 157 0.06 -10.88 -7.34
CA GLY A 157 0.09 -11.29 -8.75
C GLY A 157 0.93 -10.36 -9.62
N GLY A 158 0.96 -9.06 -9.33
CA GLY A 158 1.77 -8.10 -10.06
C GLY A 158 1.50 -6.65 -9.66
N ILE A 159 2.41 -5.76 -10.06
CA ILE A 159 2.31 -4.31 -9.83
C ILE A 159 2.20 -3.62 -11.18
N CYS A 160 1.35 -2.60 -11.28
CA CYS A 160 1.19 -1.83 -12.51
C CYS A 160 1.22 -0.33 -12.23
N PHE A 161 2.10 0.38 -12.93
CA PHE A 161 2.16 1.83 -12.91
C PHE A 161 1.22 2.43 -13.95
N VAL A 162 0.28 3.26 -13.50
CA VAL A 162 -0.74 3.86 -14.37
C VAL A 162 -0.29 5.23 -14.87
N GLU A 163 -0.41 5.44 -16.18
CA GLU A 163 -0.18 6.70 -16.89
C GLU A 163 -1.42 7.00 -17.74
N GLN A 164 -1.87 8.26 -17.75
CA GLN A 164 -3.00 8.65 -18.57
C GLN A 164 -2.59 8.71 -20.05
N SER A 165 -3.42 8.14 -20.92
CA SER A 165 -3.22 8.21 -22.36
C SER A 165 -4.56 8.05 -23.09
N GLU A 166 -4.66 8.56 -24.31
CA GLU A 166 -5.84 8.35 -25.16
C GLU A 166 -5.93 6.90 -25.65
N THR A 167 -4.78 6.25 -25.81
CA THR A 167 -4.66 4.88 -26.31
C THR A 167 -4.24 3.93 -25.21
N ASN A 168 -4.92 2.79 -25.11
CA ASN A 168 -4.60 1.76 -24.14
C ASN A 168 -3.39 0.93 -24.58
N SER A 169 -2.34 0.89 -23.78
CA SER A 169 -1.22 -0.03 -23.96
C SER A 169 -0.66 -0.47 -22.61
N ILE A 170 -0.16 -1.70 -22.53
CA ILE A 170 0.50 -2.22 -21.35
C ILE A 170 1.78 -2.93 -21.75
N GLU A 171 2.85 -2.65 -21.03
CA GLU A 171 4.15 -3.27 -21.25
C GLU A 171 4.76 -3.70 -19.91
N ARG A 172 5.61 -4.74 -19.95
CA ARG A 172 6.39 -5.14 -18.79
C ARG A 172 7.62 -4.22 -18.71
N LEU A 173 7.86 -3.65 -17.54
CA LEU A 173 9.00 -2.80 -17.31
C LEU A 173 10.27 -3.63 -17.09
N SER A 174 11.42 -3.06 -17.46
CA SER A 174 12.72 -3.53 -16.98
C SER A 174 12.85 -3.28 -15.47
N ASN A 175 13.78 -3.99 -14.82
CA ASN A 175 14.01 -3.82 -13.39
C ASN A 175 14.44 -2.39 -13.03
N ASP A 176 15.25 -1.75 -13.88
CA ASP A 176 15.76 -0.38 -13.64
C ASP A 176 14.65 0.67 -13.72
N GLU A 177 13.76 0.55 -14.71
CA GLU A 177 12.58 1.41 -14.85
C GLU A 177 11.62 1.22 -13.67
N ALA A 178 11.37 -0.04 -13.30
CA ALA A 178 10.48 -0.38 -12.19
C ALA A 178 11.03 0.10 -10.84
N LEU A 179 12.33 -0.03 -10.59
CA LEU A 179 12.98 0.42 -9.34
C LEU A 179 12.75 1.92 -9.10
N SER A 180 12.98 2.73 -10.14
CA SER A 180 12.81 4.19 -10.06
C SER A 180 11.38 4.58 -9.69
N LEU A 181 10.40 3.87 -10.26
CA LEU A 181 8.99 4.11 -9.97
C LEU A 181 8.61 3.65 -8.56
N LEU A 182 9.03 2.45 -8.13
CA LEU A 182 8.75 1.92 -6.79
C LEU A 182 9.29 2.83 -5.69
N ILE A 183 10.56 3.27 -5.81
CA ILE A 183 11.18 4.18 -4.84
C ILE A 183 10.40 5.49 -4.72
N SER A 184 9.82 5.98 -5.83
CA SER A 184 9.02 7.22 -5.82
C SER A 184 7.64 7.06 -5.16
N GLN A 185 7.14 5.83 -5.04
CA GLN A 185 5.80 5.51 -4.54
C GLN A 185 5.83 4.82 -3.16
N THR A 186 6.99 4.80 -2.49
CA THR A 186 7.12 4.33 -1.11
C THR A 186 7.72 5.43 -0.21
N VAL A 187 7.72 5.22 1.10
CA VAL A 187 8.41 6.11 2.04
C VAL A 187 9.88 5.78 2.02
N ARG A 188 10.71 6.76 1.66
CA ARG A 188 12.18 6.65 1.70
C ARG A 188 12.69 6.90 3.11
N PRO A 189 13.33 5.93 3.78
CA PRO A 189 13.96 6.15 5.07
C PRO A 189 15.11 7.15 4.96
N SER A 190 15.25 8.04 5.93
CA SER A 190 16.45 8.88 6.07
C SER A 190 17.61 8.14 6.74
N ASN A 191 17.30 7.11 7.53
CA ASN A 191 18.29 6.27 8.18
C ASN A 191 18.92 5.30 7.15
N PRO A 192 20.26 5.25 7.05
CA PRO A 192 20.96 4.39 6.10
C PRO A 192 20.66 2.88 6.25
N ASP A 193 20.59 2.37 7.48
CA ASP A 193 20.34 0.93 7.73
C ASP A 193 18.95 0.51 7.23
N ARG A 194 17.93 1.35 7.47
CA ARG A 194 16.59 1.14 6.92
C ARG A 194 16.54 1.29 5.41
N MET A 195 17.36 2.16 4.82
CA MET A 195 17.47 2.27 3.37
C MET A 195 18.03 0.98 2.76
N ILE A 196 19.01 0.35 3.41
CA ILE A 196 19.53 -0.96 2.99
C ILE A 196 18.40 -2.01 3.00
N LEU A 197 17.62 -2.09 4.08
CA LEU A 197 16.47 -3.01 4.17
C LEU A 197 15.44 -2.77 3.04
N LEU A 198 15.16 -1.50 2.72
CA LEU A 198 14.26 -1.17 1.61
C LEU A 198 14.85 -1.62 0.27
N CYS A 199 16.13 -1.35 0.01
CA CYS A 199 16.80 -1.78 -1.22
C CYS A 199 16.82 -3.31 -1.37
N ASP A 200 17.12 -4.04 -0.30
CA ASP A 200 17.12 -5.50 -0.30
C ASP A 200 15.72 -6.07 -0.59
N PHE A 201 14.68 -5.47 0.01
CA PHE A 201 13.30 -5.85 -0.28
C PHE A 201 12.91 -5.57 -1.73
N LEU A 202 13.28 -4.41 -2.27
CA LEU A 202 12.98 -4.01 -3.65
C LEU A 202 13.72 -4.88 -4.67
N ASP A 203 14.99 -5.19 -4.44
CA ASP A 203 15.78 -6.07 -5.32
C ASP A 203 15.12 -7.45 -5.46
N ASP A 204 14.70 -8.04 -4.33
CA ASP A 204 14.02 -9.33 -4.35
C ASP A 204 12.61 -9.23 -4.95
N LEU A 205 11.87 -8.14 -4.70
CA LEU A 205 10.57 -7.89 -5.32
C LEU A 205 10.68 -7.83 -6.85
N LEU A 206 11.67 -7.09 -7.37
CA LEU A 206 11.91 -6.93 -8.81
C LEU A 206 12.27 -8.25 -9.51
N LYS A 207 12.99 -9.14 -8.82
CA LYS A 207 13.36 -10.46 -9.35
C LYS A 207 12.17 -11.42 -9.44
N ASN A 208 11.21 -11.31 -8.53
CA ASN A 208 10.17 -12.32 -8.36
C ASN A 208 8.75 -11.88 -8.78
N VAL A 209 8.50 -10.57 -8.89
CA VAL A 209 7.16 -10.02 -9.16
C VAL A 209 7.16 -9.28 -10.50
N PRO A 210 6.22 -9.58 -11.43
CA PRO A 210 6.13 -8.83 -12.67
C PRO A 210 5.57 -7.43 -12.42
N ILE A 211 6.26 -6.44 -12.99
CA ILE A 211 5.92 -5.03 -12.88
C ILE A 211 5.65 -4.47 -14.28
N TYR A 212 4.54 -3.75 -14.42
CA TYR A 212 4.04 -3.26 -15.69
C TYR A 212 3.89 -1.75 -15.66
N LYS A 213 3.79 -1.18 -16.86
CA LYS A 213 3.30 0.18 -17.07
C LYS A 213 2.07 0.12 -17.97
N LEU A 214 0.96 0.68 -17.51
CA LEU A 214 -0.29 0.81 -18.25
C LEU A 214 -0.47 2.28 -18.63
N LYS A 215 -0.50 2.54 -19.93
CA LYS A 215 -1.03 3.79 -20.49
C LYS A 215 -2.50 3.57 -20.79
N CYS A 216 -3.40 4.38 -20.24
CA CYS A 216 -4.83 4.13 -20.44
C CYS A 216 -5.72 5.37 -20.36
N ASN A 217 -6.85 5.26 -21.04
CA ASN A 217 -8.01 6.10 -20.84
C ASN A 217 -8.96 5.47 -19.80
N ILE A 218 -10.08 6.13 -19.51
CA ILE A 218 -11.08 5.65 -18.54
C ILE A 218 -12.11 4.77 -19.28
N SER A 219 -11.74 3.52 -19.57
CA SER A 219 -12.59 2.58 -20.32
C SER A 219 -12.54 1.16 -19.75
N LEU A 220 -13.57 0.35 -20.01
CA LEU A 220 -13.57 -1.06 -19.58
C LEU A 220 -12.52 -1.87 -20.35
N GLU A 221 -12.21 -1.47 -21.58
CA GLU A 221 -11.16 -2.03 -22.42
C GLU A 221 -9.78 -1.89 -21.77
N ALA A 222 -9.51 -0.77 -21.06
CA ALA A 222 -8.27 -0.60 -20.29
C ALA A 222 -8.19 -1.57 -19.10
N ALA A 223 -9.30 -1.76 -18.39
CA ALA A 223 -9.38 -2.73 -17.29
C ALA A 223 -9.19 -4.16 -17.81
N GLU A 224 -9.81 -4.50 -18.94
CA GLU A 224 -9.68 -5.82 -19.56
C GLU A 224 -8.26 -6.08 -20.04
N LEU A 225 -7.62 -5.11 -20.70
CA LEU A 225 -6.24 -5.21 -21.16
C LEU A 225 -5.28 -5.48 -20.00
N SER A 226 -5.39 -4.69 -18.93
CA SER A 226 -4.53 -4.86 -17.75
C SER A 226 -4.79 -6.18 -17.04
N TYR A 227 -6.05 -6.57 -16.83
CA TYR A 227 -6.39 -7.85 -16.20
C TYR A 227 -5.87 -9.04 -17.01
N LYS A 228 -6.14 -9.09 -18.32
CA LYS A 228 -5.66 -10.18 -19.19
C LYS A 228 -4.14 -10.27 -19.20
N THR A 229 -3.44 -9.14 -19.17
CA THR A 229 -1.97 -9.12 -19.22
C THR A 229 -1.35 -9.54 -17.90
N MET A 230 -1.85 -9.00 -16.78
CA MET A 230 -1.26 -9.22 -15.46
C MET A 230 -1.64 -10.59 -14.86
N SER A 231 -2.82 -11.13 -15.19
CA SER A 231 -3.28 -12.42 -14.63
C SER A 231 -2.78 -13.64 -15.41
N ARG A 232 -2.22 -13.45 -16.61
CA ARG A 232 -1.56 -14.52 -17.36
C ARG A 232 -0.23 -14.86 -16.68
N ARG A 233 -0.11 -16.07 -16.16
CA ARG A 233 1.19 -16.63 -15.80
C ARG A 233 2.03 -16.73 -17.07
N LEU A 234 3.04 -15.87 -17.19
CA LEU A 234 4.15 -16.14 -18.09
C LEU A 234 4.87 -17.35 -17.48
N LEU A 235 4.58 -18.54 -18.03
CA LEU A 235 5.34 -19.77 -17.77
C LEU A 235 6.73 -19.65 -18.37
#